data_AF-A0A954KTJ8-F1
#
_entry.id   AF-A0A954KTJ8-F1
#
_cell.length_a   1.000
_cell.length_b   1.000
_cell.length_c   1.000
_cell.angle_alpha   90.00
_cell.angle_beta   90.00
_cell.angle_gamma   90.00
#
_symmetry.space_group_name_H-M   'P 1'
#
loop_
_entity.id
_entity.type
_entity.pdbx_description
1 polymer ?
#
loop_
_entity_poly.entity_id
_entity_poly.type
_entity_poly.pdbx_seq_one_letter_code
_entity_poly.pdbx_strand_id
1 'polypeptide(L)'
;MRNLTFLLPLLLVGCLQQTDSPDITPEPSSKIRTTIANSLEGADRKDCLTIYGIYTAASEYVSNHQLQAANAAELYKQLQKMFELTDWSIGKYPQFTTAHETVMDPLLGSPQQTIMDRRAEIADLFKQIALGAQDAAR
;
A
#
# COMPACT_ATOMS: atom_id res chain seq x y z
N MET A 1 -1.02 -67.23 39.76
CA MET A 1 -1.10 -66.16 40.78
C MET A 1 -1.54 -64.88 40.10
N ARG A 2 -2.57 -64.20 40.66
CA ARG A 2 -3.03 -62.80 40.47
C ARG A 2 -3.45 -62.36 39.06
N ASN A 3 -4.74 -62.17 38.74
CA ASN A 3 -5.74 -61.14 39.18
C ASN A 3 -5.24 -59.69 38.95
N LEU A 4 -5.68 -58.95 37.91
CA LEU A 4 -6.95 -58.23 37.64
C LEU A 4 -7.19 -56.96 38.49
N THR A 5 -7.73 -55.92 37.82
CA THR A 5 -8.26 -54.60 38.28
C THR A 5 -7.23 -53.54 38.70
N PHE A 6 -7.25 -52.26 38.27
CA PHE A 6 -8.29 -51.24 38.01
C PHE A 6 -7.83 -50.31 36.84
N LEU A 7 -8.61 -49.84 35.84
CA LEU A 7 -9.75 -48.89 35.79
C LEU A 7 -9.57 -47.58 36.59
N LEU A 8 -9.24 -46.45 35.93
CA LEU A 8 -10.21 -45.37 35.63
C LEU A 8 -9.59 -44.24 34.77
N PRO A 9 -10.38 -43.61 33.87
CA PRO A 9 -10.00 -42.43 33.10
C PRO A 9 -10.38 -41.13 33.84
N LEU A 10 -9.61 -40.06 33.64
CA LEU A 10 -10.02 -38.69 33.96
C LEU A 10 -10.15 -37.90 32.65
N LEU A 11 -11.41 -37.83 32.21
CA LEU A 11 -11.97 -36.76 31.41
C LEU A 11 -11.94 -35.43 32.19
N LEU A 12 -12.13 -34.33 31.44
CA LEU A 12 -12.42 -32.96 31.85
C LEU A 12 -11.15 -32.13 32.16
N VAL A 13 -10.95 -30.90 31.68
CA VAL A 13 -11.82 -29.84 31.15
C VAL A 13 -10.99 -29.06 30.13
N GLY A 14 -11.65 -28.49 29.13
CA GLY A 14 -11.00 -27.83 28.00
C GLY A 14 -10.09 -26.66 28.35
N CYS A 15 -9.22 -26.39 27.38
CA CYS A 15 -9.07 -25.05 26.87
C CYS A 15 -9.32 -25.15 25.36
N LEU A 16 -10.54 -24.82 24.94
CA LEU A 16 -10.70 -24.02 23.72
C LEU A 16 -9.92 -22.74 24.00
N GLN A 17 -8.59 -22.77 23.85
CA GLN A 17 -7.88 -21.55 23.56
C GLN A 17 -8.33 -21.19 22.16
N GLN A 18 -9.37 -20.36 22.10
CA GLN A 18 -9.37 -19.23 21.17
C GLN A 18 -7.90 -18.78 21.11
N THR A 19 -7.22 -19.17 20.04
CA THR A 19 -6.17 -18.32 19.53
C THR A 19 -6.89 -17.02 19.24
N ASP A 20 -6.81 -16.10 20.22
CA ASP A 20 -6.83 -14.69 19.94
C ASP A 20 -5.84 -14.54 18.80
N SER A 21 -6.37 -14.49 17.57
CA SER A 21 -5.61 -13.99 16.44
C SER A 21 -5.02 -12.69 16.96
N PRO A 22 -3.68 -12.54 16.98
CA PRO A 22 -3.11 -11.27 17.38
C PRO A 22 -3.82 -10.23 16.52
N ASP A 23 -4.38 -9.21 17.16
CA ASP A 23 -5.03 -8.09 16.50
C ASP A 23 -3.99 -7.51 15.54
N ILE A 24 -3.99 -8.00 14.29
CA ILE A 24 -3.00 -7.62 13.30
C ILE A 24 -3.37 -6.20 12.98
N THR A 25 -2.71 -5.27 13.66
CA THR A 25 -2.76 -3.86 13.28
C THR A 25 -2.41 -3.86 11.79
N PRO A 26 -3.34 -3.48 10.89
CA PRO A 26 -3.10 -3.60 9.47
C PRO A 26 -1.81 -2.86 9.16
N GLU A 27 -0.85 -3.54 8.51
CA GLU A 27 0.43 -2.94 8.18
C GLU A 27 0.17 -1.61 7.46
N PRO A 28 0.95 -0.54 7.74
CA PRO A 28 0.76 0.78 7.13
C PRO A 28 0.62 0.71 5.60
N SER A 29 1.36 -0.21 4.97
CA SER A 29 1.32 -0.51 3.54
C SER A 29 -0.05 -1.04 3.08
N SER A 30 -0.73 -1.87 3.88
CA SER A 30 -2.09 -2.37 3.59
C SER A 30 -3.16 -1.27 3.66
N LYS A 31 -2.97 -0.28 4.54
CA LYS A 31 -3.89 0.85 4.69
C LYS A 31 -3.86 1.75 3.46
N ILE A 32 -2.67 2.10 2.96
CA ILE A 32 -2.50 2.92 1.75
C ILE A 32 -3.16 2.25 0.55
N ARG A 33 -2.84 0.97 0.32
CA ARG A 33 -3.42 0.18 -0.77
C ARG A 33 -4.95 0.20 -0.73
N THR A 34 -5.53 -0.06 0.44
CA THR A 34 -6.99 -0.07 0.65
C THR A 34 -7.60 1.32 0.44
N THR A 35 -6.98 2.37 0.97
CA THR A 35 -7.44 3.75 0.79
C THR A 35 -7.48 4.14 -0.68
N ILE A 36 -6.43 3.80 -1.45
CA ILE A 36 -6.39 4.08 -2.88
C ILE A 36 -7.45 3.28 -3.64
N ALA A 37 -7.57 1.98 -3.37
CA ALA A 37 -8.57 1.13 -4.02
C ALA A 37 -9.99 1.66 -3.82
N ASN A 38 -10.36 1.98 -2.58
CA ASN A 38 -11.69 2.52 -2.27
C ASN A 38 -11.93 3.89 -2.91
N SER A 39 -10.90 4.74 -3.00
CA SER A 39 -11.02 6.08 -3.61
C SER A 39 -11.23 6.06 -5.13
N LEU A 40 -11.00 4.90 -5.76
CA LEU A 40 -11.18 4.63 -7.18
C LEU A 40 -12.40 3.73 -7.46
N GLU A 41 -13.26 3.50 -6.46
CA GLU A 41 -14.47 2.72 -6.65
C GLU A 41 -15.37 3.37 -7.73
N GLY A 42 -15.75 2.57 -8.75
CA GLY A 42 -16.52 3.04 -9.89
C GLY A 42 -15.73 3.84 -10.94
N ALA A 43 -14.41 3.98 -10.79
CA ALA A 43 -13.56 4.55 -11.84
C ALA A 43 -13.45 3.62 -13.05
N ASP A 44 -13.13 4.20 -14.21
CA ASP A 44 -12.95 3.43 -15.44
C ASP A 44 -11.74 2.50 -15.30
N ARG A 45 -11.89 1.22 -15.68
CA ARG A 45 -10.80 0.24 -15.61
C ARG A 45 -9.51 0.73 -16.29
N LYS A 46 -9.63 1.43 -17.42
CA LYS A 46 -8.49 2.00 -18.15
C LYS A 46 -7.72 3.01 -17.30
N ASP A 47 -8.43 3.81 -16.52
CA ASP A 47 -7.87 4.86 -15.69
C ASP A 47 -7.16 4.27 -14.47
N CYS A 48 -7.79 3.29 -13.81
CA CYS A 48 -7.15 2.51 -12.75
C CYS A 48 -5.85 1.85 -13.23
N LEU A 49 -5.84 1.27 -14.44
CA LEU A 49 -4.63 0.69 -15.02
C LEU A 49 -3.58 1.74 -15.43
N THR A 50 -4.01 2.94 -15.78
CA THR A 50 -3.10 4.06 -16.07
C THR A 50 -2.37 4.50 -14.80
N ILE A 51 -3.10 4.67 -13.69
CA ILE A 51 -2.52 4.95 -12.37
C ILE A 51 -1.55 3.83 -11.98
N TYR A 52 -1.97 2.56 -12.08
CA TYR A 52 -1.13 1.41 -11.80
C TYR A 52 0.19 1.44 -12.59
N GLY A 53 0.13 1.70 -13.89
CA GLY A 53 1.31 1.80 -14.75
C GLY A 53 2.26 2.92 -14.34
N ILE A 54 1.72 4.12 -14.07
CA ILE A 54 2.52 5.29 -13.65
C ILE A 54 3.27 4.99 -12.35
N TYR A 55 2.57 4.49 -11.31
CA TYR A 55 3.22 4.27 -10.02
C TYR A 55 4.14 3.06 -9.99
N THR A 56 3.89 2.04 -10.82
CA THR A 56 4.83 0.92 -10.97
C THR A 56 6.15 1.43 -11.55
N ALA A 57 6.09 2.20 -12.63
CA ALA A 57 7.28 2.80 -13.24
C ALA A 57 7.97 3.79 -12.29
N ALA A 58 7.22 4.60 -11.53
CA ALA A 58 7.78 5.51 -10.54
C ALA A 58 8.48 4.75 -9.39
N SER A 59 7.88 3.66 -8.91
CA SER A 59 8.47 2.80 -7.88
C SER A 59 9.80 2.21 -8.34
N GLU A 60 9.87 1.71 -9.58
CA GLU A 60 11.10 1.16 -10.17
C GLU A 60 12.15 2.24 -10.38
N TYR A 61 11.75 3.41 -10.86
CA TYR A 61 12.65 4.54 -11.06
C TYR A 61 13.30 5.01 -9.74
N VAL A 62 12.53 5.09 -8.65
CA VAL A 62 13.03 5.50 -7.32
C VAL A 62 13.90 4.42 -6.67
N SER A 63 13.56 3.13 -6.84
CA SER A 63 14.33 2.03 -6.25
C SER A 63 15.67 1.80 -6.94
N ASN A 64 15.78 2.16 -8.22
CA ASN A 64 17.01 2.04 -8.99
C ASN A 64 18.01 3.17 -8.69
N HIS A 65 19.30 2.92 -8.97
CA HIS A 65 20.38 3.91 -8.78
C HIS A 65 20.37 5.08 -9.77
N GLN A 66 19.29 5.26 -10.53
CA GLN A 66 19.17 6.26 -11.61
C GLN A 66 18.26 7.44 -11.26
N LEU A 67 17.81 7.53 -10.00
CA LEU A 67 16.97 8.64 -9.54
C LEU A 67 17.70 9.98 -9.73
N GLN A 68 17.13 10.86 -10.56
CA GLN A 68 17.66 12.20 -10.84
C GLN A 68 17.02 13.32 -10.02
N ALA A 69 16.08 13.00 -9.12
CA ALA A 69 15.43 13.99 -8.26
C ALA A 69 16.27 14.24 -6.99
N ALA A 70 16.62 15.50 -6.71
CA ALA A 70 17.40 15.87 -5.55
C ALA A 70 16.57 15.90 -4.25
N ASN A 71 15.28 16.21 -4.36
CA ASN A 71 14.36 16.37 -3.23
C ASN A 71 12.91 15.99 -3.61
N ALA A 72 12.05 15.83 -2.60
CA ALA A 72 10.67 15.38 -2.77
C ALA A 72 9.85 16.23 -3.74
N ALA A 73 10.08 17.55 -3.78
CA ALA A 73 9.37 18.44 -4.68
C ALA A 73 9.74 18.20 -6.15
N GLU A 74 11.00 17.88 -6.45
CA GLU A 74 11.43 17.50 -7.80
C GLU A 74 10.86 16.15 -8.23
N LEU A 75 10.85 15.16 -7.32
CA LEU A 75 10.24 13.86 -7.60
C LEU A 75 8.72 14.01 -7.87
N TYR A 76 8.04 14.83 -7.09
CA TYR A 76 6.63 15.11 -7.30
C TYR A 76 6.36 15.77 -8.65
N LYS A 77 7.19 16.73 -9.07
CA LYS A 77 7.10 17.34 -10.41
C LYS A 77 7.32 16.31 -11.52
N GLN A 78 8.23 15.36 -11.34
CA GLN A 78 8.43 14.28 -12.32
C GLN A 78 7.20 13.37 -12.41
N LEU A 79 6.57 13.05 -11.29
CA LEU A 79 5.32 12.29 -11.25
C LEU A 79 4.17 13.04 -11.93
N GLN A 80 4.02 14.35 -11.69
CA GLN A 80 3.01 15.17 -12.36
C GLN A 80 3.18 15.14 -13.89
N LYS A 81 4.42 15.21 -14.40
CA LYS A 81 4.69 15.07 -15.83
C LYS A 81 4.25 13.71 -16.38
N MET A 82 4.39 12.63 -15.62
CA MET A 82 3.93 11.31 -16.06
C MET A 82 2.41 11.26 -16.21
N PHE A 83 1.66 11.95 -15.35
CA PHE A 83 0.20 12.09 -15.48
C PHE A 83 -0.19 12.99 -16.66
N GLU A 84 0.54 14.08 -16.89
CA GLU A 84 0.32 14.94 -18.07
C GLU A 84 0.50 14.17 -19.38
N LEU A 85 1.49 13.25 -19.44
CA LEU A 85 1.76 12.42 -20.61
C LEU A 85 0.67 11.37 -20.90
N THR A 86 -0.21 11.07 -19.94
CA THR A 86 -1.31 10.11 -20.12
C THR A 86 -2.65 10.76 -20.42
N ASP A 87 -2.66 12.07 -20.72
CA ASP A 87 -3.86 12.89 -20.85
C ASP A 87 -4.78 12.81 -19.61
N TRP A 88 -4.18 12.60 -18.43
CA TRP A 88 -4.93 12.49 -17.19
C TRP A 88 -5.50 13.86 -16.79
N SER A 89 -6.82 13.97 -16.75
CA SER A 89 -7.47 15.18 -16.22
C SER A 89 -7.35 15.21 -14.70
N ILE A 90 -6.58 16.18 -14.18
CA ILE A 90 -6.56 16.51 -12.76
C ILE A 90 -8.00 16.72 -12.28
N GLY A 91 -8.36 16.11 -11.13
CA GLY A 91 -9.70 16.20 -10.55
C GLY A 91 -10.77 15.33 -11.19
N LYS A 92 -10.45 14.47 -12.20
CA LYS A 92 -11.42 13.51 -12.77
C LYS A 92 -12.08 12.63 -11.71
N TYR A 93 -11.30 12.23 -10.70
CA TYR A 93 -11.76 11.48 -9.53
C TYR A 93 -11.41 12.27 -8.26
N PRO A 94 -12.34 13.08 -7.70
CA PRO A 94 -12.05 13.91 -6.53
C PRO A 94 -11.64 13.11 -5.30
N GLN A 95 -12.29 11.96 -5.06
CA GLN A 95 -11.96 11.08 -3.93
C GLN A 95 -10.54 10.54 -4.04
N PHE A 96 -10.15 10.07 -5.23
CA PHE A 96 -8.77 9.66 -5.50
C PHE A 96 -7.80 10.83 -5.35
N THR A 97 -8.16 12.03 -5.80
CA THR A 97 -7.31 13.23 -5.66
C THR A 97 -7.01 13.50 -4.18
N THR A 98 -8.05 13.53 -3.32
CA THR A 98 -7.88 13.71 -1.87
C THR A 98 -7.09 12.58 -1.22
N ALA A 99 -7.39 11.33 -1.57
CA ALA A 99 -6.69 10.16 -1.04
C ALA A 99 -5.21 10.19 -1.42
N HIS A 100 -4.91 10.48 -2.69
CA HIS A 100 -3.56 10.63 -3.22
C HIS A 100 -2.78 11.73 -2.50
N GLU A 101 -3.36 12.94 -2.36
CA GLU A 101 -2.72 14.03 -1.63
C GLU A 101 -2.42 13.64 -0.18
N THR A 102 -3.36 12.96 0.48
CA THR A 102 -3.18 12.50 1.87
C THR A 102 -2.03 11.50 2.00
N VAL A 103 -1.91 10.53 1.09
CA VAL A 103 -0.83 9.53 1.17
C VAL A 103 0.52 10.08 0.71
N MET A 104 0.53 11.13 -0.10
CA MET A 104 1.74 11.80 -0.58
C MET A 104 2.23 12.92 0.36
N ASP A 105 1.38 13.42 1.25
CA ASP A 105 1.74 14.50 2.19
C ASP A 105 3.02 14.22 3.00
N PRO A 106 3.26 13.01 3.55
CA PRO A 106 4.52 12.72 4.27
C PRO A 106 5.78 12.80 3.39
N LEU A 107 5.62 12.61 2.07
CA LEU A 107 6.68 12.78 1.09
C LEU A 107 6.90 14.27 0.80
N LEU A 108 5.82 15.03 0.60
CA LEU A 108 5.86 16.46 0.24
C LEU A 108 6.23 17.38 1.41
N GLY A 109 5.84 17.01 2.63
CA GLY A 109 6.04 17.80 3.86
C GLY A 109 7.46 17.75 4.43
N SER A 110 8.36 16.96 3.86
CA SER A 110 9.76 16.84 4.29
C SER A 110 10.77 17.36 3.24
N PRO A 111 10.65 18.59 2.72
CA PRO A 111 11.48 19.09 1.63
C PRO A 111 12.99 19.19 1.97
N GLN A 112 13.35 19.15 3.26
CA GLN A 112 14.74 19.20 3.72
C GLN A 112 15.43 17.82 3.75
N GLN A 113 14.70 16.71 3.65
CA GLN A 113 15.28 15.38 3.61
C GLN A 113 15.66 15.00 2.18
N THR A 114 16.83 14.38 2.00
CA THR A 114 17.22 13.87 0.67
C THR A 114 16.35 12.66 0.34
N ILE A 115 15.85 12.56 -0.90
CA ILE A 115 15.10 11.36 -1.33
C ILE A 115 16.00 10.12 -1.24
N MET A 116 17.31 10.30 -1.43
CA MET A 116 18.28 9.21 -1.47
C MET A 116 18.25 8.34 -0.22
N ASP A 117 18.00 8.94 0.95
CA ASP A 117 17.90 8.27 2.25
C ASP A 117 16.55 7.54 2.44
N ARG A 118 15.51 7.95 1.70
CA ARG A 118 14.13 7.43 1.81
C ARG A 118 13.67 6.64 0.60
N ARG A 119 14.57 6.28 -0.32
CA ARG A 119 14.23 5.56 -1.58
C ARG A 119 13.39 4.32 -1.35
N ALA A 120 13.75 3.48 -0.38
CA ALA A 120 13.02 2.25 -0.11
C ALA A 120 11.58 2.52 0.37
N GLU A 121 11.40 3.50 1.25
CA GLU A 121 10.10 3.91 1.78
C GLU A 121 9.22 4.51 0.68
N ILE A 122 9.79 5.37 -0.17
CA ILE A 122 9.08 6.03 -1.27
C ILE A 122 8.71 5.02 -2.36
N ALA A 123 9.61 4.08 -2.68
CA ALA A 123 9.31 3.00 -3.59
C ALA A 123 8.18 2.11 -3.06
N ASP A 124 8.17 1.77 -1.77
CA ASP A 124 7.04 1.01 -1.18
C ASP A 124 5.74 1.81 -1.25
N LEU A 125 5.74 3.09 -0.89
CA LEU A 125 4.57 3.97 -1.02
C LEU A 125 4.00 3.93 -2.44
N PHE A 126 4.84 4.13 -3.46
CA PHE A 126 4.41 4.09 -4.86
C PHE A 126 3.88 2.72 -5.26
N LYS A 127 4.54 1.64 -4.82
CA LYS A 127 4.05 0.27 -5.03
C LYS A 127 2.67 0.06 -4.41
N GLN A 128 2.40 0.55 -3.20
CA GLN A 128 1.08 0.42 -2.58
C GLN A 128 -0.01 1.20 -3.32
N ILE A 129 0.32 2.40 -3.83
CA ILE A 129 -0.61 3.17 -4.68
C ILE A 129 -0.91 2.38 -5.97
N ALA A 130 0.12 1.81 -6.61
CA ALA A 130 -0.05 0.99 -7.81
C ALA A 130 -0.96 -0.20 -7.53
N LEU A 131 -0.71 -0.95 -6.45
CA LEU A 131 -1.52 -2.13 -6.09
C LEU A 131 -2.96 -1.75 -5.74
N GLY A 132 -3.20 -0.61 -5.09
CA GLY A 132 -4.55 -0.12 -4.83
C GLY A 132 -5.32 0.18 -6.11
N ALA A 133 -4.66 0.82 -7.08
CA ALA A 133 -5.26 1.07 -8.39
C ALA A 133 -5.50 -0.23 -9.18
N GLN A 134 -4.59 -1.20 -9.09
CA GLN A 134 -4.78 -2.53 -9.69
C GLN A 134 -5.99 -3.25 -9.10
N ASP A 135 -6.21 -3.14 -7.79
CA ASP A 135 -7.37 -3.76 -7.13
C ASP A 135 -8.69 -3.11 -7.57
N ALA A 136 -8.72 -1.78 -7.74
CA ALA A 136 -9.88 -1.06 -8.27
C ALA A 136 -10.16 -1.33 -9.77
N ALA A 137 -9.21 -1.94 -10.50
CA ALA A 137 -9.36 -2.27 -11.91
C ALA A 137 -9.98 -3.67 -12.17
N ARG A 138 -10.38 -4.38 -11.11
CA ARG A 138 -10.97 -5.73 -11.16
C ARG A 138 -12.46 -5.67 -11.40
#